data_AF-A0A9E2I4P4-F1
#
_entry.id   AF-A0A9E2I4P4-F1
#
_cell.length_a   1.000
_cell.length_b   1.000
_cell.length_c   1.000
_cell.angle_alpha   90.00
_cell.angle_beta   90.00
_cell.angle_gamma   90.00
#
_symmetry.space_group_name_H-M   'P 1'
#
loop_
_entity.id
_entity.type
_entity.pdbx_description
1 polymer ?
#
loop_
_entity_poly.entity_id
_entity_poly.type
_entity_poly.pdbx_seq_one_letter_code
_entity_poly.pdbx_strand_id
1 'polypeptide(L)'
;LTPNPLTSNSQPAPPPPRSLAPLPLGPLTLPSLRWALRRHHLLDDEATRFLLREYIQSAYRVAVEFDAFLEQADPAMVVVFNGIMFPEAAACWVARQRGLRVITHEVGFQAFSAFFTDGQATAYLMHIPEDFELTQEQNARLDAHLSQRFKGEFTMAGISFWPQISGLSDEFLQHAARFKQIMPVFTNVVFDTSQVHANTIFPHMFTWLDLILDIIRQHPETFFVIRAHPDEKRAGKMSRESVSDWIKRHGVAELPNVLFVDSLEPLSSYELLRRSKFIMVYNSSIGLEGTLLGVPVVCGGKARYTQYPTVFLPPTSAEYRKRVEELLKADQIEVPPEFQANARRFLYYQFYRASLPLDRFIDAHPTPGYVQLKHFSWRELMPTNSPTMRVLADGIVDGAPFLMPDE
;
A
#
# COMPACT_ATOMS: atom_id res chain seq x y z
N LEU A 1 -15.94 -39.17 -59.07
CA LEU A 1 -16.06 -38.08 -58.07
C LEU A 1 -15.53 -38.62 -56.75
N THR A 2 -14.21 -38.53 -56.58
CA THR A 2 -13.48 -38.90 -55.36
C THR A 2 -13.43 -37.68 -54.42
N PRO A 3 -13.66 -37.82 -53.10
CA PRO A 3 -13.55 -36.71 -52.17
C PRO A 3 -12.10 -36.49 -51.72
N ASN A 4 -11.76 -35.21 -51.56
CA ASN A 4 -10.45 -34.69 -51.20
C ASN A 4 -10.15 -34.91 -49.69
N PRO A 5 -8.91 -35.21 -49.25
CA PRO A 5 -8.59 -35.34 -47.83
C PRO A 5 -8.40 -33.97 -47.18
N LEU A 6 -9.00 -33.81 -45.99
CA LEU A 6 -8.83 -32.67 -45.09
C LEU A 6 -7.37 -32.60 -44.60
N THR A 7 -6.70 -31.50 -44.88
CA THR A 7 -5.39 -31.16 -44.32
C THR A 7 -5.53 -30.73 -42.85
N SER A 8 -4.86 -31.45 -41.96
CA SER A 8 -4.74 -31.11 -40.54
C SER A 8 -3.80 -29.91 -40.36
N ASN A 9 -4.35 -28.75 -39.99
CA ASN A 9 -3.56 -27.63 -39.46
C ASN A 9 -3.08 -27.98 -38.05
N SER A 10 -1.89 -28.57 -37.95
CA SER A 10 -1.12 -28.58 -36.70
C SER A 10 -0.20 -27.36 -36.72
N GLN A 11 -0.49 -26.35 -35.88
CA GLN A 11 0.49 -25.30 -35.62
C GLN A 11 1.69 -25.93 -34.89
N PRO A 12 2.93 -25.63 -35.29
CA PRO A 12 4.11 -26.10 -34.58
C PRO A 12 4.11 -25.53 -33.15
N ALA A 13 4.44 -26.38 -32.17
CA ALA A 13 4.64 -25.94 -30.80
C ALA A 13 5.71 -24.83 -30.77
N PRO A 14 5.52 -23.76 -29.98
CA PRO A 14 6.50 -22.69 -29.89
C PRO A 14 7.87 -23.26 -29.46
N PRO A 15 8.97 -22.70 -29.97
CA PRO A 15 10.31 -23.15 -29.58
C PRO A 15 10.50 -23.01 -28.06
N PRO A 16 11.26 -23.90 -27.42
CA PRO A 16 11.52 -23.78 -25.99
C PRO A 16 12.27 -22.47 -25.72
N PRO A 17 11.88 -21.71 -24.70
CA PRO A 17 12.52 -20.44 -24.38
C PRO A 17 14.02 -20.66 -24.11
N ARG A 18 14.86 -19.74 -24.58
CA ARG A 18 16.31 -19.69 -24.28
C ARG A 18 16.51 -19.81 -22.77
N SER A 19 16.96 -20.97 -22.28
CA SER A 19 17.40 -21.26 -20.89
C SER A 19 17.04 -20.19 -19.85
N LEU A 20 15.75 -19.90 -19.69
CA LEU A 20 15.28 -18.98 -18.66
C LEU A 20 15.50 -19.71 -17.33
N ALA A 21 15.86 -18.98 -16.27
CA ALA A 21 15.80 -19.53 -14.93
C ALA A 21 14.43 -20.19 -14.71
N PRO A 22 14.30 -21.26 -13.90
CA PRO A 22 13.01 -21.91 -13.69
C PRO A 22 11.96 -20.87 -13.25
N LEU A 23 10.86 -20.77 -14.01
CA LEU A 23 9.82 -19.77 -13.83
C LEU A 23 9.16 -19.93 -12.45
N PRO A 24 9.21 -18.92 -11.56
CA PRO A 24 8.71 -19.02 -10.19
C PRO A 24 7.19 -18.82 -10.13
N LEU A 25 6.42 -19.72 -10.76
CA LEU A 25 4.97 -19.60 -10.94
C LEU A 25 4.17 -19.42 -9.63
N GLY A 26 4.59 -20.10 -8.56
CA GLY A 26 3.96 -19.96 -7.24
C GLY A 26 4.07 -18.53 -6.71
N PRO A 27 5.30 -18.02 -6.49
CA PRO A 27 5.51 -16.63 -6.08
C PRO A 27 4.84 -15.57 -6.98
N LEU A 28 4.82 -15.78 -8.30
CA LEU A 28 4.21 -14.82 -9.25
C LEU A 28 2.69 -14.76 -9.17
N THR A 29 2.02 -15.79 -8.65
CA THR A 29 0.55 -15.87 -8.62
C THR A 29 -0.03 -15.73 -7.22
N LEU A 30 0.76 -15.96 -6.17
CA LEU A 30 0.32 -15.91 -4.78
C LEU A 30 -0.33 -14.57 -4.38
N PRO A 31 0.18 -13.38 -4.76
CA PRO A 31 -0.48 -12.11 -4.46
C PRO A 31 -1.89 -12.03 -5.05
N SER A 32 -2.06 -12.43 -6.31
CA SER A 32 -3.38 -12.43 -6.97
C SER A 32 -4.35 -13.41 -6.33
N LEU A 33 -3.88 -14.59 -5.93
CA LEU A 33 -4.72 -15.58 -5.25
C LEU A 33 -5.20 -15.06 -3.89
N ARG A 34 -4.31 -14.49 -3.07
CA ARG A 34 -4.67 -13.88 -1.77
C ARG A 34 -5.64 -12.73 -1.94
N TRP A 35 -5.42 -11.88 -2.93
CA TRP A 35 -6.31 -10.79 -3.26
C TRP A 35 -7.69 -11.29 -3.70
N ALA A 36 -7.76 -12.28 -4.59
CA ALA A 36 -9.02 -12.84 -5.10
C ALA A 36 -9.84 -13.52 -4.00
N LEU A 37 -9.17 -14.23 -3.10
CA LEU A 37 -9.78 -14.89 -1.95
C LEU A 37 -9.95 -13.97 -0.72
N ARG A 38 -9.50 -12.72 -0.82
CA ARG A 38 -9.62 -11.67 0.22
C ARG A 38 -9.10 -12.15 1.58
N ARG A 39 -7.94 -12.82 1.61
CA ARG A 39 -7.34 -13.40 2.82
C ARG A 39 -5.83 -13.54 2.69
N HIS A 40 -5.12 -13.58 3.82
CA HIS A 40 -3.69 -13.84 3.86
C HIS A 40 -3.40 -15.35 3.97
N HIS A 41 -4.09 -16.04 4.86
CA HIS A 41 -3.95 -17.48 5.06
C HIS A 41 -4.86 -18.24 4.09
N LEU A 42 -4.24 -18.95 3.16
CA LEU A 42 -4.94 -19.80 2.20
C LEU A 42 -5.30 -21.13 2.85
N LEU A 43 -6.52 -21.61 2.62
CA LEU A 43 -6.95 -22.93 3.08
C LEU A 43 -6.39 -23.98 2.14
N ASP A 44 -5.90 -25.08 2.69
CA ASP A 44 -5.42 -26.20 1.89
C ASP A 44 -6.58 -27.14 1.51
N ASP A 45 -7.53 -26.59 0.75
CA ASP A 45 -8.72 -27.27 0.25
C ASP A 45 -8.72 -27.37 -1.29
N GLU A 46 -9.57 -28.26 -1.83
CA GLU A 46 -9.60 -28.51 -3.27
C GLU A 46 -9.98 -27.27 -4.08
N ALA A 47 -10.87 -26.42 -3.57
CA ALA A 47 -11.28 -25.20 -4.26
C ALA A 47 -10.12 -24.19 -4.39
N THR A 48 -9.35 -24.01 -3.32
CA THR A 48 -8.16 -23.14 -3.29
C THR A 48 -7.06 -23.70 -4.18
N ARG A 49 -6.80 -25.01 -4.11
CA ARG A 49 -5.82 -25.70 -4.97
C ARG A 49 -6.20 -25.63 -6.44
N PHE A 50 -7.48 -25.79 -6.76
CA PHE A 50 -7.99 -25.63 -8.12
C PHE A 50 -7.71 -24.22 -8.63
N LEU A 51 -8.12 -23.19 -7.88
CA LEU A 51 -7.89 -21.80 -8.28
C LEU A 51 -6.39 -21.47 -8.43
N LEU A 52 -5.54 -21.97 -7.53
CA LEU A 52 -4.09 -21.82 -7.65
C LEU A 52 -3.55 -22.49 -8.93
N ARG A 53 -4.02 -23.68 -9.28
CA ARG A 53 -3.64 -24.36 -10.55
C ARG A 53 -4.03 -23.51 -11.77
N GLU A 54 -5.22 -22.94 -11.79
CA GLU A 54 -5.67 -22.07 -12.89
C GLU A 54 -4.79 -20.82 -13.00
N TYR A 55 -4.47 -20.17 -11.87
CA TYR A 55 -3.54 -19.05 -11.85
C TYR A 55 -2.14 -19.45 -12.36
N ILE A 56 -1.59 -20.59 -11.91
CA ILE A 56 -0.28 -21.10 -12.34
C ILE A 56 -0.26 -21.37 -13.85
N GLN A 57 -1.28 -22.06 -14.37
CA GLN A 57 -1.39 -22.33 -15.81
C GLN A 57 -1.51 -21.04 -16.61
N SER A 58 -2.31 -20.09 -16.13
CA SER A 58 -2.48 -18.79 -16.78
C SER A 58 -1.20 -17.97 -16.75
N ALA A 59 -0.46 -17.96 -15.64
CA ALA A 59 0.82 -17.28 -15.51
C ALA A 59 1.90 -17.89 -16.43
N TYR A 60 1.93 -19.22 -16.54
CA TYR A 60 2.81 -19.90 -17.48
C TYR A 60 2.49 -19.51 -18.92
N ARG A 61 1.20 -19.50 -19.27
CA ARG A 61 0.75 -19.10 -20.61
C ARG A 61 1.11 -17.66 -20.93
N VAL A 62 0.84 -16.72 -20.02
CA VAL A 62 1.27 -15.32 -20.16
C VAL A 62 2.78 -15.24 -20.35
N ALA A 63 3.56 -15.99 -19.56
CA ALA A 63 5.01 -15.96 -19.70
C ALA A 63 5.46 -16.43 -21.10
N VAL A 64 4.93 -17.54 -21.61
CA VAL A 64 5.29 -18.08 -22.94
C VAL A 64 4.84 -17.13 -24.07
N GLU A 65 3.61 -16.65 -24.04
CA GLU A 65 3.07 -15.79 -25.09
C GLU A 65 3.75 -14.40 -25.06
N PHE A 66 4.02 -13.86 -23.88
CA PHE A 66 4.72 -12.58 -23.75
C PHE A 66 6.18 -12.70 -24.15
N ASP A 67 6.87 -13.81 -23.85
CA ASP A 67 8.24 -14.08 -24.30
C ASP A 67 8.33 -14.07 -25.84
N ALA A 68 7.41 -14.77 -26.51
CA ALA A 68 7.30 -14.78 -27.97
C ALA A 68 6.96 -13.38 -28.54
N PHE A 69 6.09 -12.64 -27.86
CA PHE A 69 5.77 -11.26 -28.25
C PHE A 69 7.00 -10.34 -28.14
N LEU A 70 7.78 -10.43 -27.07
CA LEU A 70 9.01 -9.64 -26.90
C LEU A 70 10.06 -9.97 -27.97
N GLU A 71 10.14 -11.21 -28.43
CA GLU A 71 11.03 -11.60 -29.53
C GLU A 71 10.61 -10.99 -30.87
N GLN A 72 9.31 -10.88 -31.13
CA GLN A 72 8.79 -10.31 -32.37
C GLN A 72 8.83 -8.78 -32.35
N ALA A 73 8.51 -8.16 -31.22
CA ALA A 73 8.43 -6.71 -31.08
C ALA A 73 9.80 -6.05 -30.86
N ASP A 74 10.79 -6.80 -30.35
CA ASP A 74 12.14 -6.33 -29.98
C ASP A 74 12.13 -4.95 -29.26
N PRO A 75 11.38 -4.82 -28.14
CA PRO A 75 11.24 -3.52 -27.50
C PRO A 75 12.49 -3.15 -26.71
N ALA A 76 12.80 -1.86 -26.62
CA ALA A 76 13.88 -1.36 -25.77
C ALA A 76 13.60 -1.56 -24.26
N MET A 77 12.33 -1.59 -23.86
CA MET A 77 11.89 -1.70 -22.48
C MET A 77 10.41 -2.06 -22.36
N VAL A 78 9.96 -2.37 -21.15
CA VAL A 78 8.56 -2.67 -20.84
C VAL A 78 8.04 -1.76 -19.74
N VAL A 79 6.88 -1.14 -19.95
CA VAL A 79 6.15 -0.35 -18.94
C VAL A 79 4.89 -1.12 -18.54
N VAL A 80 4.70 -1.37 -17.24
CA VAL A 80 3.61 -2.23 -16.73
C VAL A 80 2.94 -1.61 -15.50
N PHE A 81 1.62 -1.70 -15.40
CA PHE A 81 0.91 -1.30 -14.20
C PHE A 81 1.19 -2.29 -13.05
N ASN A 82 1.43 -1.78 -11.84
CA ASN A 82 1.59 -2.51 -10.58
C ASN A 82 2.80 -3.46 -10.51
N GLY A 83 2.83 -4.47 -11.37
CA GLY A 83 3.92 -5.44 -11.53
C GLY A 83 4.00 -6.56 -10.48
N ILE A 84 3.10 -6.58 -9.49
CA ILE A 84 3.04 -7.64 -8.44
C ILE A 84 1.91 -8.63 -8.68
N MET A 85 0.78 -8.15 -9.20
CA MET A 85 -0.36 -9.01 -9.50
C MET A 85 -0.08 -9.81 -10.77
N PHE A 86 -0.55 -11.06 -10.83
CA PHE A 86 -0.81 -11.72 -12.10
C PHE A 86 -1.93 -10.95 -12.84
N PRO A 87 -1.82 -10.70 -14.17
CA PRO A 87 -0.79 -11.19 -15.11
C PRO A 87 0.52 -10.39 -15.18
N GLU A 88 0.56 -9.18 -14.66
CA GLU A 88 1.68 -8.24 -14.82
C GLU A 88 3.00 -8.76 -14.24
N ALA A 89 2.96 -9.50 -13.13
CA ALA A 89 4.13 -10.11 -12.50
C ALA A 89 4.85 -11.09 -13.44
N ALA A 90 4.10 -11.88 -14.21
CA ALA A 90 4.68 -12.82 -15.18
C ALA A 90 5.36 -12.08 -16.33
N ALA A 91 4.70 -11.06 -16.88
CA ALA A 91 5.27 -10.21 -17.93
C ALA A 91 6.55 -9.50 -17.46
N CYS A 92 6.52 -8.90 -16.27
CA CYS A 92 7.69 -8.28 -15.64
C CYS A 92 8.84 -9.27 -15.45
N TRP A 93 8.55 -10.50 -15.01
CA TRP A 93 9.59 -11.52 -14.81
C TRP A 93 10.25 -11.88 -16.15
N VAL A 94 9.46 -12.18 -17.19
CA VAL A 94 9.97 -12.57 -18.51
C VAL A 94 10.83 -11.45 -19.10
N ALA A 95 10.34 -10.21 -19.08
CA ALA A 95 11.08 -9.05 -19.59
C ALA A 95 12.44 -8.91 -18.89
N ARG A 96 12.49 -9.05 -17.56
CA ARG A 96 13.75 -9.00 -16.79
C ARG A 96 14.70 -10.16 -17.14
N GLN A 97 14.18 -11.37 -17.37
CA GLN A 97 15.03 -12.50 -17.79
C GLN A 97 15.64 -12.28 -19.18
N ARG A 98 14.99 -11.51 -20.05
CA ARG A 98 15.55 -11.05 -21.33
C ARG A 98 16.52 -9.87 -21.20
N GLY A 99 16.79 -9.41 -19.98
CA GLY A 99 17.65 -8.24 -19.74
C GLY A 99 16.99 -6.91 -20.09
N LEU A 100 15.68 -6.88 -20.32
CA LEU A 100 14.96 -5.64 -20.60
C LEU A 100 14.75 -4.83 -19.34
N ARG A 101 14.85 -3.50 -19.48
CA ARG A 101 14.42 -2.56 -18.45
C ARG A 101 12.91 -2.67 -18.26
N VAL A 102 12.46 -2.77 -17.01
CA VAL A 102 11.04 -2.86 -16.66
C VAL A 102 10.69 -1.71 -15.73
N ILE A 103 9.81 -0.84 -16.20
CA ILE A 103 9.25 0.26 -15.44
C ILE A 103 7.86 -0.17 -14.95
N THR A 104 7.63 -0.08 -13.66
CA THR A 104 6.29 -0.29 -13.09
C THR A 104 5.65 1.03 -12.71
N HIS A 105 4.32 1.11 -12.80
CA HIS A 105 3.59 2.31 -12.40
C HIS A 105 2.35 2.00 -11.56
N GLU A 106 1.94 2.95 -10.73
CA GLU A 106 0.74 2.86 -9.89
C GLU A 106 0.00 4.20 -9.88
N VAL A 107 -1.25 4.22 -9.38
CA VAL A 107 -1.97 5.47 -9.13
C VAL A 107 -1.18 6.33 -8.13
N GLY A 108 -1.03 7.62 -8.44
CA GLY A 108 -0.35 8.59 -7.58
C GLY A 108 -1.22 9.06 -6.42
N PHE A 109 -0.62 9.87 -5.54
CA PHE A 109 -1.29 10.38 -4.32
C PHE A 109 -2.08 11.66 -4.54
N GLN A 110 -2.00 12.25 -5.73
CA GLN A 110 -2.89 13.32 -6.17
C GLN A 110 -3.99 12.81 -7.10
N ALA A 111 -5.09 13.55 -7.19
CA ALA A 111 -6.15 13.25 -8.15
C ALA A 111 -5.57 13.20 -9.57
N PHE A 112 -5.98 12.20 -10.35
CA PHE A 112 -5.56 12.03 -11.74
C PHE A 112 -4.03 12.04 -11.93
N SER A 113 -3.29 11.43 -11.01
CA SER A 113 -1.83 11.32 -11.09
C SER A 113 -1.37 9.87 -11.12
N ALA A 114 -0.12 9.67 -11.54
CA ALA A 114 0.52 8.36 -11.57
C ALA A 114 1.94 8.41 -11.01
N PHE A 115 2.41 7.30 -10.46
CA PHE A 115 3.76 7.10 -9.95
C PHE A 115 4.49 6.06 -10.79
N PHE A 116 5.73 6.33 -11.20
CA PHE A 116 6.54 5.44 -12.03
C PHE A 116 7.87 5.13 -11.35
N THR A 117 8.37 3.91 -11.52
CA THR A 117 9.67 3.49 -10.98
C THR A 117 10.23 2.28 -11.72
N ASP A 118 11.55 2.16 -11.78
CA ASP A 118 12.25 0.92 -12.18
C ASP A 118 12.11 -0.22 -11.15
N GLY A 119 11.69 0.12 -9.94
CA GLY A 119 11.45 -0.83 -8.86
C GLY A 119 10.07 -1.47 -8.91
N GLN A 120 9.47 -1.65 -7.73
CA GLN A 120 8.10 -2.12 -7.58
C GLN A 120 7.21 -0.94 -7.16
N ALA A 121 6.31 -0.53 -8.03
CA ALA A 121 5.49 0.67 -7.82
C ALA A 121 4.65 0.64 -6.54
N THR A 122 4.21 -0.54 -6.10
CA THR A 122 3.46 -0.73 -4.85
C THR A 122 4.28 -0.46 -3.59
N ALA A 123 5.61 -0.59 -3.64
CA ALA A 123 6.50 -0.23 -2.55
C ALA A 123 6.67 1.29 -2.42
N TYR A 124 6.43 2.02 -3.52
CA TYR A 124 6.52 3.48 -3.59
C TYR A 124 7.85 4.03 -3.03
N LEU A 125 8.95 3.35 -3.36
CA LEU A 125 10.28 3.76 -2.94
C LEU A 125 10.64 5.07 -3.64
N MET A 126 11.03 6.06 -2.84
CA MET A 126 11.35 7.41 -3.34
C MET A 126 12.67 7.85 -2.72
N HIS A 127 13.62 8.21 -3.58
CA HIS A 127 14.85 8.85 -3.14
C HIS A 127 14.61 10.35 -2.96
N ILE A 128 14.86 10.83 -1.75
CA ILE A 128 14.77 12.23 -1.34
C ILE A 128 16.20 12.62 -0.98
N PRO A 129 16.80 13.63 -1.65
CA PRO A 129 18.14 14.10 -1.34
C PRO A 129 18.27 14.45 0.14
N GLU A 130 19.38 14.06 0.78
CA GLU A 130 19.58 14.23 2.23
C GLU A 130 19.54 15.69 2.65
N ASP A 131 19.97 16.59 1.78
CA ASP A 131 20.01 18.05 1.92
C ASP A 131 18.71 18.77 1.52
N PHE A 132 17.71 18.04 1.01
CA PHE A 132 16.43 18.65 0.65
C PHE A 132 15.65 19.08 1.89
N GLU A 133 15.42 20.38 2.03
CA GLU A 133 14.50 20.97 3.00
C GLU A 133 13.35 21.69 2.30
N LEU A 134 12.16 21.64 2.90
CA LEU A 134 11.02 22.37 2.36
C LEU A 134 11.22 23.87 2.57
N THR A 135 11.02 24.66 1.52
CA THR A 135 10.90 26.11 1.64
C THR A 135 9.65 26.49 2.45
N GLN A 136 9.55 27.76 2.86
CA GLN A 136 8.35 28.26 3.56
C GLN A 136 7.09 28.10 2.70
N GLU A 137 7.19 28.34 1.38
CA GLU A 137 6.09 28.21 0.43
C GLU A 137 5.66 26.74 0.26
N GLN A 138 6.63 25.83 0.17
CA GLN A 138 6.38 24.39 0.10
C GLN A 138 5.72 23.87 1.39
N ASN A 139 6.17 24.35 2.54
CA ASN A 139 5.54 24.06 3.83
C ASN A 139 4.09 24.55 3.88
N ALA A 140 3.83 25.79 3.46
CA ALA A 140 2.49 26.36 3.44
C ALA A 140 1.55 25.58 2.50
N ARG A 141 2.04 25.17 1.32
CA ARG A 141 1.28 24.32 0.39
C ARG A 141 0.94 22.97 1.00
N LEU A 142 1.90 22.33 1.67
CA LEU A 142 1.67 21.06 2.35
C LEU A 142 0.66 21.22 3.50
N ASP A 143 0.76 22.28 4.29
CA ASP A 143 -0.15 22.55 5.41
C ASP A 143 -1.58 22.78 4.92
N ALA A 144 -1.77 23.47 3.79
CA ALA A 144 -3.08 23.63 3.17
C ALA A 144 -3.71 22.28 2.83
N HIS A 145 -2.95 21.35 2.24
CA HIS A 145 -3.41 19.99 1.94
C HIS A 145 -3.71 19.19 3.22
N LEU A 146 -2.81 19.22 4.20
CA LEU A 146 -2.97 18.49 5.46
C LEU A 146 -4.16 19.01 6.29
N SER A 147 -4.44 20.31 6.24
CA SER A 147 -5.55 20.90 6.99
C SER A 147 -6.92 20.35 6.58
N GLN A 148 -7.12 20.05 5.29
CA GLN A 148 -8.34 19.40 4.79
C GLN A 148 -8.41 17.95 5.29
N ARG A 149 -7.28 17.23 5.21
CA ARG A 149 -7.17 15.83 5.66
C ARG A 149 -7.46 15.67 7.15
N PHE A 150 -6.95 16.57 7.99
CA PHE A 150 -7.16 16.56 9.45
C PHE A 150 -8.57 17.00 9.87
N LYS A 151 -9.32 17.67 8.98
CA LYS A 151 -10.75 17.96 9.16
C LYS A 151 -11.66 16.79 8.73
N GLY A 152 -11.09 15.70 8.21
CA GLY A 152 -11.85 14.55 7.72
C GLY A 152 -12.26 14.63 6.25
N GLU A 153 -11.87 15.67 5.53
CA GLU A 153 -12.14 15.85 4.11
C GLU A 153 -11.06 15.11 3.29
N PHE A 154 -11.22 13.80 3.12
CA PHE A 154 -10.25 12.98 2.38
C PHE A 154 -10.91 12.04 1.36
N THR A 155 -10.30 11.94 0.17
CA THR A 155 -10.63 10.95 -0.86
C THR A 155 -9.37 10.19 -1.30
N MET A 156 -9.42 8.85 -1.39
CA MET A 156 -8.44 8.08 -2.17
C MET A 156 -9.11 7.55 -3.42
N ALA A 157 -8.47 7.74 -4.58
CA ALA A 157 -8.99 7.29 -5.88
C ALA A 157 -10.47 7.69 -6.10
N GLY A 158 -10.84 8.90 -5.66
CA GLY A 158 -12.21 9.44 -5.78
C GLY A 158 -13.23 8.93 -4.76
N ILE A 159 -12.85 8.13 -3.76
CA ILE A 159 -13.77 7.59 -2.74
C ILE A 159 -13.59 8.33 -1.42
N SER A 160 -14.67 8.99 -0.94
CA SER A 160 -14.76 9.52 0.43
C SER A 160 -15.18 8.41 1.38
N PHE A 161 -14.41 8.18 2.44
CA PHE A 161 -14.67 7.09 3.38
C PHE A 161 -15.63 7.47 4.50
N TRP A 162 -15.75 8.76 4.86
CA TRP A 162 -16.47 9.19 6.06
C TRP A 162 -17.14 10.57 5.90
N PRO A 163 -18.41 10.62 5.47
CA PRO A 163 -19.13 11.89 5.32
C PRO A 163 -19.51 12.55 6.66
N GLN A 164 -19.45 11.84 7.79
CA GLN A 164 -19.69 12.37 9.13
C GLN A 164 -18.73 11.71 10.13
N ILE A 165 -17.69 12.44 10.56
CA ILE A 165 -16.80 11.99 11.64
C ILE A 165 -17.38 12.51 12.97
N SER A 166 -17.81 11.61 13.84
CA SER A 166 -18.12 11.94 15.24
C SER A 166 -16.84 12.06 16.07
N GLY A 167 -16.81 13.03 16.98
CA GLY A 167 -15.80 13.09 18.05
C GLY A 167 -15.88 11.88 18.98
N LEU A 168 -15.02 11.83 20.00
CA LEU A 168 -15.10 10.80 21.03
C LEU A 168 -16.35 11.03 21.89
N SER A 169 -17.16 10.01 22.09
CA SER A 169 -18.39 10.12 22.88
C SER A 169 -18.11 10.30 24.37
N ASP A 170 -19.08 10.82 25.12
CA ASP A 170 -18.95 10.96 26.57
C ASP A 170 -18.78 9.58 27.24
N GLU A 171 -19.41 8.52 26.73
CA GLU A 171 -19.20 7.17 27.25
C GLU A 171 -17.76 6.70 27.05
N PHE A 172 -17.17 6.99 25.88
CA PHE A 172 -15.76 6.68 25.61
C PHE A 172 -14.87 7.40 26.63
N LEU A 173 -15.10 8.70 26.84
CA LEU A 173 -14.27 9.51 27.74
C LEU A 173 -14.39 9.05 29.20
N GLN A 174 -15.61 8.74 29.65
CA GLN A 174 -15.86 8.22 31.00
C GLN A 174 -15.22 6.85 31.22
N HIS A 175 -15.23 5.98 30.21
CA HIS A 175 -14.57 4.68 30.28
C HIS A 175 -13.05 4.83 30.28
N ALA A 176 -12.49 5.62 29.36
CA ALA A 176 -11.06 5.88 29.25
C ALA A 176 -10.46 6.50 30.52
N ALA A 177 -11.22 7.33 31.24
CA ALA A 177 -10.80 7.96 32.50
C ALA A 177 -10.51 6.95 33.63
N ARG A 178 -10.89 5.68 33.50
CA ARG A 178 -10.59 4.61 34.46
C ARG A 178 -9.18 4.05 34.32
N PHE A 179 -8.47 4.41 33.26
CA PHE A 179 -7.15 3.89 32.91
C PHE A 179 -6.11 5.01 32.97
N LYS A 180 -4.83 4.62 33.09
CA LYS A 180 -3.71 5.58 33.17
C LYS A 180 -3.43 6.27 31.83
N GLN A 181 -3.69 5.58 30.72
CA GLN A 181 -3.29 6.00 29.37
C GLN A 181 -4.11 5.27 28.29
N ILE A 182 -4.20 5.86 27.09
CA ILE A 182 -4.92 5.31 25.93
C ILE A 182 -3.93 4.92 24.82
N MET A 183 -3.93 3.66 24.39
CA MET A 183 -3.05 3.11 23.35
C MET A 183 -3.82 2.58 22.14
N PRO A 184 -3.91 3.35 21.05
CA PRO A 184 -4.50 2.89 19.81
C PRO A 184 -3.61 1.88 19.09
N VAL A 185 -4.27 0.89 18.48
CA VAL A 185 -3.69 -0.11 17.60
C VAL A 185 -4.42 -0.03 16.27
N PHE A 186 -3.79 0.55 15.26
CA PHE A 186 -4.37 0.66 13.91
C PHE A 186 -3.90 -0.49 13.02
N THR A 187 -4.88 -1.14 12.41
CA THR A 187 -4.67 -2.31 11.54
C THR A 187 -4.80 -1.96 10.04
N ASN A 188 -4.50 -2.94 9.19
CA ASN A 188 -4.51 -2.83 7.74
C ASN A 188 -5.32 -3.98 7.12
N VAL A 189 -5.66 -3.85 5.84
CA VAL A 189 -6.25 -4.96 5.07
C VAL A 189 -5.16 -6.00 4.74
N VAL A 190 -5.27 -7.20 5.29
CA VAL A 190 -4.21 -8.22 5.31
C VAL A 190 -3.82 -8.83 3.96
N PHE A 191 -4.66 -8.66 2.94
CA PHE A 191 -4.45 -9.19 1.59
C PHE A 191 -4.13 -8.09 0.55
N ASP A 192 -4.01 -6.83 0.98
CA ASP A 192 -3.65 -5.74 0.07
C ASP A 192 -2.20 -5.86 -0.40
N THR A 193 -1.92 -5.36 -1.60
CA THR A 193 -0.59 -5.34 -2.21
C THR A 193 0.44 -4.55 -1.39
N SER A 194 -0.01 -3.56 -0.62
CA SER A 194 0.83 -2.83 0.33
C SER A 194 1.46 -3.72 1.41
N GLN A 195 0.86 -4.89 1.69
CA GLN A 195 1.36 -5.84 2.68
C GLN A 195 2.55 -6.67 2.18
N VAL A 196 2.74 -6.77 0.85
CA VAL A 196 3.83 -7.58 0.25
C VAL A 196 5.21 -7.13 0.74
N HIS A 197 5.35 -5.83 1.02
CA HIS A 197 6.62 -5.22 1.47
C HIS A 197 6.68 -4.99 2.98
N ALA A 198 5.57 -5.19 3.68
CA ALA A 198 5.41 -4.76 5.07
C ALA A 198 6.01 -5.74 6.07
N ASN A 199 5.93 -7.04 5.76
CA ASN A 199 6.22 -8.15 6.67
C ASN A 199 7.73 -8.37 6.85
N THR A 200 8.41 -7.39 7.46
CA THR A 200 9.86 -7.40 7.71
C THR A 200 10.21 -7.74 9.17
N ILE A 201 9.35 -7.35 10.11
CA ILE A 201 9.52 -7.60 11.55
C ILE A 201 8.72 -8.82 11.99
N PHE A 202 7.51 -8.98 11.44
CA PHE A 202 6.59 -10.09 11.71
C PHE A 202 6.23 -10.79 10.40
N PRO A 203 5.97 -12.11 10.41
CA PRO A 203 5.57 -12.86 9.21
C PRO A 203 4.29 -12.32 8.56
N HIS A 204 3.35 -11.83 9.38
CA HIS A 204 2.12 -11.16 8.96
C HIS A 204 1.50 -10.37 10.13
N MET A 205 0.55 -9.49 9.81
CA MET A 205 -0.14 -8.62 10.77
C MET A 205 -0.79 -9.38 11.94
N PHE A 206 -1.36 -10.57 11.72
CA PHE A 206 -1.94 -11.34 12.84
C PHE A 206 -0.90 -11.81 13.87
N THR A 207 0.34 -12.16 13.46
CA THR A 207 1.40 -12.50 14.43
C THR A 207 1.77 -11.27 15.28
N TRP A 208 1.73 -10.08 14.67
CA TRP A 208 1.90 -8.83 15.40
C TRP A 208 0.76 -8.58 16.38
N LEU A 209 -0.50 -8.81 15.97
CA LEU A 209 -1.66 -8.68 16.87
C LEU A 209 -1.61 -9.68 18.03
N ASP A 210 -1.11 -10.90 17.82
CA ASP A 210 -0.91 -11.88 18.90
C ASP A 210 0.09 -11.35 19.95
N LEU A 211 1.20 -10.74 19.49
CA LEU A 211 2.15 -10.08 20.39
C LEU A 211 1.52 -8.90 21.14
N ILE A 212 0.70 -8.09 20.46
CA ILE A 212 -0.03 -6.99 21.09
C ILE A 212 -1.02 -7.51 22.14
N LEU A 213 -1.71 -8.61 21.87
CA LEU A 213 -2.63 -9.24 22.83
C LEU A 213 -1.93 -9.65 24.13
N ASP A 214 -0.71 -10.18 24.03
CA ASP A 214 0.10 -10.48 25.22
C ASP A 214 0.41 -9.22 26.03
N ILE A 215 0.75 -8.10 25.36
CA ILE A 215 1.00 -6.82 26.01
C ILE A 215 -0.28 -6.29 26.67
N ILE A 216 -1.42 -6.36 25.98
CA ILE A 216 -2.72 -5.94 26.50
C ILE A 216 -3.04 -6.63 27.82
N ARG A 217 -2.80 -7.95 27.90
CA ARG A 217 -3.06 -8.76 29.10
C ARG A 217 -2.13 -8.41 30.26
N GLN A 218 -0.91 -7.96 29.97
CA GLN A 218 0.09 -7.58 30.98
C GLN A 218 -0.10 -6.15 31.50
N HIS A 219 -0.89 -5.33 30.81
CA HIS A 219 -1.10 -3.91 31.12
C HIS A 219 -2.59 -3.57 31.36
N PRO A 220 -3.23 -4.15 32.40
CA PRO A 220 -4.64 -3.87 32.71
C PRO A 220 -4.90 -2.41 33.08
N GLU A 221 -3.88 -1.65 33.45
CA GLU A 221 -3.94 -0.20 33.74
C GLU A 221 -3.99 0.69 32.49
N THR A 222 -3.80 0.11 31.30
CA THR A 222 -3.76 0.81 30.02
C THR A 222 -4.99 0.48 29.18
N PHE A 223 -5.67 1.50 28.65
CA PHE A 223 -6.81 1.32 27.75
C PHE A 223 -6.35 1.17 26.31
N PHE A 224 -6.56 0.01 25.71
CA PHE A 224 -6.20 -0.24 24.31
C PHE A 224 -7.41 -0.07 23.39
N VAL A 225 -7.21 0.63 22.27
CA VAL A 225 -8.25 0.83 21.26
C VAL A 225 -7.81 0.18 19.96
N ILE A 226 -8.33 -1.00 19.66
CA ILE A 226 -8.00 -1.72 18.41
C ILE A 226 -8.98 -1.27 17.34
N ARG A 227 -8.48 -0.66 16.27
CA ARG A 227 -9.29 -0.18 15.16
C ARG A 227 -9.07 -1.02 13.90
N ALA A 228 -10.13 -1.66 13.43
CA ALA A 228 -10.15 -2.35 12.14
C ALA A 228 -10.07 -1.36 10.98
N HIS A 229 -9.42 -1.73 9.87
CA HIS A 229 -9.35 -0.89 8.69
C HIS A 229 -10.75 -0.79 8.02
N PRO A 230 -11.19 0.40 7.57
CA PRO A 230 -12.53 0.57 7.00
C PRO A 230 -12.81 -0.29 5.77
N ASP A 231 -11.79 -0.46 4.91
CA ASP A 231 -11.90 -1.29 3.71
C ASP A 231 -12.12 -2.79 3.98
N GLU A 232 -11.93 -3.31 5.21
CA GLU A 232 -12.20 -4.74 5.47
C GLU A 232 -13.68 -5.12 5.28
N LYS A 233 -14.62 -4.17 5.48
CA LYS A 233 -16.07 -4.40 5.29
C LYS A 233 -16.65 -3.68 4.09
N ARG A 234 -15.82 -3.13 3.22
CA ARG A 234 -16.27 -2.44 2.02
C ARG A 234 -17.04 -3.39 1.11
N ALA A 235 -18.26 -3.01 0.73
CA ALA A 235 -19.08 -3.79 -0.20
C ALA A 235 -18.32 -4.12 -1.50
N GLY A 236 -18.34 -5.39 -1.91
CA GLY A 236 -17.60 -5.90 -3.07
C GLY A 236 -16.09 -6.15 -2.86
N LYS A 237 -15.52 -5.71 -1.72
CA LYS A 237 -14.11 -5.92 -1.34
C LYS A 237 -13.94 -6.49 0.08
N MET A 238 -15.00 -7.08 0.62
CA MET A 238 -15.03 -7.57 2.00
C MET A 238 -13.93 -8.61 2.24
N SER A 239 -13.22 -8.44 3.36
CA SER A 239 -12.25 -9.41 3.84
C SER A 239 -12.94 -10.71 4.22
N ARG A 240 -12.32 -11.83 3.85
CA ARG A 240 -12.69 -13.17 4.33
C ARG A 240 -11.76 -13.66 5.45
N GLU A 241 -10.87 -12.80 5.90
CA GLU A 241 -10.01 -12.97 7.06
C GLU A 241 -9.80 -11.59 7.70
N SER A 242 -10.71 -11.20 8.59
CA SER A 242 -10.77 -9.84 9.14
C SER A 242 -10.14 -9.74 10.53
N VAL A 243 -9.84 -8.51 10.94
CA VAL A 243 -9.49 -8.20 12.34
C VAL A 243 -10.65 -8.53 13.27
N SER A 244 -11.90 -8.29 12.85
CA SER A 244 -13.08 -8.68 13.63
C SER A 244 -13.12 -10.20 13.90
N ASP A 245 -12.73 -11.04 12.94
CA ASP A 245 -12.65 -12.49 13.13
C ASP A 245 -11.52 -12.88 14.09
N TRP A 246 -10.39 -12.16 14.04
CA TRP A 246 -9.30 -12.36 15.00
C TRP A 246 -9.71 -11.94 16.43
N ILE A 247 -10.38 -10.81 16.59
CA ILE A 247 -10.92 -10.31 17.87
C ILE A 247 -11.84 -11.34 18.52
N LYS A 248 -12.81 -11.86 17.75
CA LYS A 248 -13.78 -12.87 18.22
C LYS A 248 -13.09 -14.16 18.64
N ARG A 249 -12.18 -14.68 17.82
CA ARG A 249 -11.48 -15.95 18.09
C ARG A 249 -10.64 -15.91 19.37
N HIS A 250 -10.08 -14.75 19.70
CA HIS A 250 -9.19 -14.59 20.86
C HIS A 250 -9.88 -14.00 22.09
N GLY A 251 -11.20 -13.75 22.04
CA GLY A 251 -11.95 -13.16 23.15
C GLY A 251 -11.50 -11.74 23.51
N VAL A 252 -10.92 -10.99 22.56
CA VAL A 252 -10.26 -9.71 22.86
C VAL A 252 -11.24 -8.62 23.30
N ALA A 253 -12.46 -8.65 22.75
CA ALA A 253 -13.52 -7.72 23.13
C ALA A 253 -14.07 -7.95 24.55
N GLU A 254 -13.73 -9.07 25.19
CA GLU A 254 -14.13 -9.38 26.57
C GLU A 254 -13.14 -8.82 27.60
N LEU A 255 -11.97 -8.36 27.16
CA LEU A 255 -10.96 -7.79 28.04
C LEU A 255 -11.42 -6.40 28.53
N PRO A 256 -11.37 -6.15 29.86
CA PRO A 256 -11.94 -4.93 30.44
C PRO A 256 -11.19 -3.66 30.03
N ASN A 257 -9.95 -3.79 29.56
CA ASN A 257 -9.08 -2.71 29.15
C ASN A 257 -8.96 -2.57 27.62
N VAL A 258 -9.90 -3.13 26.86
CA VAL A 258 -9.91 -3.06 25.40
C VAL A 258 -11.24 -2.51 24.89
N LEU A 259 -11.16 -1.58 23.93
CA LEU A 259 -12.25 -1.25 23.03
C LEU A 259 -11.88 -1.68 21.61
N PHE A 260 -12.71 -2.53 21.02
CA PHE A 260 -12.64 -2.83 19.60
C PHE A 260 -13.55 -1.87 18.83
N VAL A 261 -12.99 -1.22 17.80
CA VAL A 261 -13.69 -0.33 16.87
C VAL A 261 -13.71 -1.00 15.51
N ASP A 262 -14.85 -1.54 15.13
CA ASP A 262 -15.02 -2.27 13.87
C ASP A 262 -14.95 -1.32 12.65
N SER A 263 -14.75 -1.86 11.45
CA SER A 263 -14.44 -1.14 10.21
C SER A 263 -15.44 -0.06 9.82
N LEU A 264 -16.71 -0.19 10.20
CA LEU A 264 -17.78 0.74 9.83
C LEU A 264 -18.17 1.69 10.98
N GLU A 265 -17.49 1.61 12.12
CA GLU A 265 -17.82 2.44 13.27
C GLU A 265 -17.29 3.88 13.09
N PRO A 266 -18.16 4.90 13.24
CA PRO A 266 -17.78 6.30 13.08
C PRO A 266 -17.05 6.80 14.32
N LEU A 267 -15.77 6.48 14.44
CA LEU A 267 -14.87 7.06 15.44
C LEU A 267 -13.83 7.93 14.73
N SER A 268 -13.54 9.14 15.23
CA SER A 268 -12.44 9.93 14.70
C SER A 268 -11.08 9.35 15.11
N SER A 269 -10.30 8.89 14.13
CA SER A 269 -8.93 8.46 14.41
C SER A 269 -8.06 9.63 14.90
N TYR A 270 -8.30 10.86 14.43
CA TYR A 270 -7.52 12.04 14.83
C TYR A 270 -7.79 12.48 16.28
N GLU A 271 -9.04 12.40 16.75
CA GLU A 271 -9.32 12.65 18.18
C GLU A 271 -8.65 11.60 19.06
N LEU A 272 -8.62 10.35 18.60
CA LEU A 272 -7.92 9.28 19.28
C LEU A 272 -6.41 9.56 19.34
N LEU A 273 -5.78 9.96 18.22
CA LEU A 273 -4.36 10.35 18.18
C LEU A 273 -4.02 11.42 19.24
N ARG A 274 -4.80 12.50 19.33
CA ARG A 274 -4.53 13.63 20.24
C ARG A 274 -4.57 13.26 21.72
N ARG A 275 -5.26 12.19 22.10
CA ARG A 275 -5.37 11.72 23.49
C ARG A 275 -4.46 10.53 23.82
N SER A 276 -3.71 10.06 22.82
CA SER A 276 -2.86 8.88 22.96
C SER A 276 -1.49 9.27 23.44
N LYS A 277 -0.89 8.45 24.31
CA LYS A 277 0.51 8.63 24.70
C LYS A 277 1.46 8.29 23.55
N PHE A 278 1.16 7.20 22.84
CA PHE A 278 1.74 6.82 21.57
C PHE A 278 0.75 5.91 20.84
N ILE A 279 1.00 5.64 19.57
CA ILE A 279 0.18 4.72 18.78
C ILE A 279 1.02 3.58 18.23
N MET A 280 0.34 2.46 17.99
CA MET A 280 0.90 1.33 17.29
C MET A 280 0.18 1.14 15.96
N VAL A 281 0.95 0.95 14.90
CA VAL A 281 0.42 0.67 13.56
C VAL A 281 1.17 -0.51 12.97
N TYR A 282 0.55 -1.30 12.09
CA TYR A 282 1.34 -2.25 11.31
C TYR A 282 2.14 -1.50 10.22
N ASN A 283 1.48 -1.05 9.16
CA ASN A 283 2.07 -0.19 8.13
C ASN A 283 1.10 0.88 7.60
N SER A 284 0.08 1.23 8.39
CA SER A 284 -0.96 2.21 8.03
C SER A 284 -0.41 3.62 7.83
N SER A 285 -1.00 4.37 6.89
CA SER A 285 -0.65 5.78 6.62
C SER A 285 -0.90 6.69 7.82
N ILE A 286 -1.82 6.30 8.73
CA ILE A 286 -2.10 7.07 9.94
C ILE A 286 -0.87 7.19 10.86
N GLY A 287 0.10 6.28 10.76
CA GLY A 287 1.37 6.42 11.48
C GLY A 287 2.15 7.68 11.08
N LEU A 288 2.12 8.03 9.80
CA LEU A 288 2.76 9.25 9.31
C LEU A 288 2.00 10.51 9.75
N GLU A 289 0.67 10.44 9.77
CA GLU A 289 -0.19 11.51 10.28
C GLU A 289 0.02 11.74 11.78
N GLY A 290 0.14 10.66 12.57
CA GLY A 290 0.48 10.73 13.99
C GLY A 290 1.83 11.42 14.22
N THR A 291 2.83 11.08 13.40
CA THR A 291 4.15 11.73 13.43
C THR A 291 4.06 13.23 13.16
N LEU A 292 3.29 13.64 12.15
CA LEU A 292 3.07 15.06 11.85
C LEU A 292 2.41 15.82 13.00
N LEU A 293 1.54 15.15 13.76
CA LEU A 293 0.88 15.68 14.95
C LEU A 293 1.75 15.62 16.22
N GLY A 294 3.01 15.16 16.11
CA GLY A 294 3.92 15.02 17.24
C GLY A 294 3.62 13.84 18.15
N VAL A 295 2.74 12.92 17.73
CA VAL A 295 2.41 11.71 18.50
C VAL A 295 3.48 10.64 18.23
N PRO A 296 4.09 10.03 19.25
CA PRO A 296 5.03 8.94 19.05
C PRO A 296 4.35 7.74 18.36
N VAL A 297 5.02 7.15 17.38
CA VAL A 297 4.47 6.05 16.57
C VAL A 297 5.44 4.88 16.55
N VAL A 298 4.94 3.68 16.83
CA VAL A 298 5.69 2.42 16.69
C VAL A 298 5.09 1.58 15.57
N CYS A 299 5.89 1.30 14.55
CA CYS A 299 5.49 0.48 13.41
C CYS A 299 5.85 -1.00 13.61
N GLY A 300 4.86 -1.88 13.43
CA GLY A 300 5.03 -3.33 13.42
C GLY A 300 5.42 -3.89 12.05
N GLY A 301 5.36 -3.09 10.99
CA GLY A 301 5.76 -3.46 9.65
C GLY A 301 6.40 -2.30 8.90
N LYS A 302 7.09 -2.62 7.81
CA LYS A 302 7.66 -1.60 6.92
C LYS A 302 6.52 -0.87 6.22
N ALA A 303 6.49 0.45 6.32
CA ALA A 303 5.59 1.33 5.57
C ALA A 303 6.38 2.15 4.55
N ARG A 304 5.70 2.78 3.59
CA ARG A 304 6.36 3.60 2.55
C ARG A 304 7.25 4.71 3.15
N TYR A 305 6.80 5.31 4.24
CA TYR A 305 7.51 6.39 4.93
C TYR A 305 8.67 5.90 5.80
N THR A 306 8.76 4.59 6.09
CA THR A 306 9.83 4.02 6.94
C THR A 306 11.16 3.83 6.21
N GLN A 307 11.26 4.24 4.96
CA GLN A 307 12.54 4.39 4.26
C GLN A 307 13.35 5.58 4.80
N TYR A 308 12.71 6.51 5.52
CA TYR A 308 13.35 7.59 6.28
C TYR A 308 12.99 7.47 7.76
N PRO A 309 13.83 7.97 8.68
CA PRO A 309 13.50 8.07 10.10
C PRO A 309 12.29 8.98 10.30
N THR A 310 11.11 8.38 10.42
CA THR A 310 9.81 9.06 10.58
C THR A 310 9.03 8.51 11.76
N VAL A 311 9.35 7.29 12.20
CA VAL A 311 8.65 6.55 13.26
C VAL A 311 9.65 5.63 13.94
N PHE A 312 9.28 5.09 15.10
CA PHE A 312 10.03 3.99 15.68
C PHE A 312 9.73 2.72 14.90
N LEU A 313 10.74 2.20 14.20
CA LEU A 313 10.70 0.91 13.50
C LEU A 313 11.76 -0.03 14.08
N PRO A 314 11.43 -0.79 15.15
CA PRO A 314 12.33 -1.79 15.70
C PRO A 314 12.65 -2.89 14.66
N PRO A 315 13.89 -3.39 14.57
CA PRO A 315 14.31 -4.33 13.53
C PRO A 315 13.82 -5.77 13.73
N THR A 316 13.39 -6.14 14.95
CA THR A 316 12.95 -7.50 15.28
C THR A 316 11.71 -7.48 16.17
N SER A 317 10.94 -8.58 16.21
CA SER A 317 9.76 -8.70 17.06
C SER A 317 10.09 -8.58 18.56
N ALA A 318 11.27 -9.06 18.98
CA ALA A 318 11.75 -8.92 20.35
C ALA A 318 12.06 -7.45 20.70
N GLU A 319 12.74 -6.74 19.82
CA GLU A 319 13.00 -5.31 19.99
C GLU A 319 11.73 -4.47 19.88
N TYR A 320 10.76 -4.90 19.07
CA TYR A 320 9.43 -4.31 19.01
C TYR A 320 8.74 -4.38 20.36
N ARG A 321 8.65 -5.58 20.97
CA ARG A 321 8.09 -5.74 22.31
C ARG A 321 8.81 -4.87 23.33
N LYS A 322 10.15 -4.92 23.34
CA LYS A 322 10.98 -4.12 24.25
C LYS A 322 10.66 -2.62 24.13
N ARG A 323 10.58 -2.10 22.89
CA ARG A 323 10.24 -0.70 22.66
C ARG A 323 8.84 -0.35 23.17
N VAL A 324 7.84 -1.17 22.90
CA VAL A 324 6.46 -0.91 23.38
C VAL A 324 6.42 -0.90 24.91
N GLU A 325 7.08 -1.85 25.58
CA GLU A 325 7.21 -1.92 27.03
C GLU A 325 7.88 -0.67 27.64
N GLU A 326 8.96 -0.19 27.01
CA GLU A 326 9.65 1.05 27.41
C GLU A 326 8.72 2.26 27.32
N LEU A 327 7.99 2.41 26.20
CA LEU A 327 7.08 3.53 25.99
C LEU A 327 5.85 3.47 26.92
N LEU A 328 5.36 2.26 27.25
CA LEU A 328 4.27 2.09 28.21
C LEU A 328 4.66 2.56 29.62
N LYS A 329 5.92 2.37 30.01
CA LYS A 329 6.46 2.73 31.34
C LYS A 329 6.97 4.17 31.46
N ALA A 330 7.38 4.79 30.36
CA ALA A 330 7.94 6.13 30.36
C ALA A 330 6.89 7.18 30.78
N ASP A 331 7.23 8.19 31.58
CA ASP A 331 6.29 9.28 31.90
C ASP A 331 6.10 10.22 30.71
N GLN A 332 7.18 10.46 29.96
CA GLN A 332 7.19 11.23 28.72
C GLN A 332 7.97 10.48 27.65
N ILE A 333 7.55 10.64 26.39
CA ILE A 333 8.21 10.03 25.25
C ILE A 333 8.83 11.14 24.42
N GLU A 334 10.16 11.13 24.35
CA GLU A 334 10.89 12.02 23.45
C GLU A 334 10.81 11.48 22.02
N VAL A 335 10.22 12.27 21.12
CA VAL A 335 10.18 11.96 19.69
C VAL A 335 11.33 12.70 19.02
N PRO A 336 12.21 11.99 18.28
CA PRO A 336 13.28 12.66 17.53
C PRO A 336 12.71 13.76 16.60
N PRO A 337 13.22 15.00 16.66
CA PRO A 337 12.73 16.10 15.83
C PRO A 337 12.79 15.80 14.32
N GLU A 338 13.78 15.00 13.91
CA GLU A 338 13.94 14.54 12.53
C GLU A 338 12.73 13.75 12.01
N PHE A 339 11.95 13.11 12.89
CA PHE A 339 10.78 12.34 12.47
C PHE A 339 9.72 13.23 11.81
N GLN A 340 9.42 14.37 12.42
CA GLN A 340 8.45 15.30 11.87
C GLN A 340 8.98 15.98 10.60
N ALA A 341 10.26 16.36 10.59
CA ALA A 341 10.91 16.95 9.42
C ALA A 341 10.89 15.98 8.22
N ASN A 342 11.30 14.74 8.43
CA ASN A 342 11.29 13.69 7.40
C ASN A 342 9.88 13.32 6.97
N ALA A 343 8.89 13.33 7.87
CA ALA A 343 7.50 13.09 7.52
C ALA A 343 6.98 14.16 6.54
N ARG A 344 7.32 15.43 6.77
CA ARG A 344 6.99 16.53 5.86
C ARG A 344 7.71 16.41 4.52
N ARG A 345 9.02 16.13 4.53
CA ARG A 345 9.82 15.86 3.32
C ARG A 345 9.23 14.74 2.48
N PHE A 346 8.92 13.62 3.12
CA PHE A 346 8.32 12.45 2.48
C PHE A 346 6.97 12.78 1.83
N LEU A 347 6.07 13.45 2.55
CA LEU A 347 4.75 13.79 2.01
C LEU A 347 4.82 14.80 0.89
N TYR A 348 5.70 15.81 1.00
CA TYR A 348 5.91 16.76 -0.07
C TYR A 348 6.39 16.06 -1.34
N TYR A 349 7.39 15.18 -1.22
CA TYR A 349 7.84 14.36 -2.34
C TYR A 349 6.72 13.48 -2.90
N GLN A 350 5.99 12.77 -2.03
CA GLN A 350 4.90 11.90 -2.43
C GLN A 350 3.84 12.63 -3.25
N PHE A 351 3.41 13.81 -2.78
CA PHE A 351 2.31 14.55 -3.39
C PHE A 351 2.75 15.39 -4.59
N TYR A 352 3.91 16.05 -4.53
CA TYR A 352 4.23 17.12 -5.49
C TYR A 352 5.40 16.79 -6.41
N ARG A 353 6.27 15.84 -6.02
CA ARG A 353 7.39 15.40 -6.85
C ARG A 353 7.07 14.09 -7.57
N ALA A 354 6.66 13.06 -6.85
CA ALA A 354 6.51 11.70 -7.37
C ALA A 354 5.12 11.41 -7.96
N SER A 355 4.10 12.19 -7.61
CA SER A 355 2.78 12.08 -8.23
C SER A 355 2.74 12.89 -9.53
N LEU A 356 2.92 12.22 -10.65
CA LEU A 356 2.97 12.85 -11.97
C LEU A 356 1.54 13.19 -12.44
N PRO A 357 1.17 14.47 -12.58
CA PRO A 357 -0.19 14.88 -12.87
C PRO A 357 -0.57 14.61 -14.33
N LEU A 358 -1.72 13.95 -14.52
CA LEU A 358 -2.32 13.61 -15.82
C LEU A 358 -3.73 14.20 -15.97
N ASP A 359 -4.15 15.08 -15.06
CA ASP A 359 -5.48 15.71 -15.01
C ASP A 359 -5.84 16.48 -16.28
N ARG A 360 -4.85 16.96 -17.05
CA ARG A 360 -5.08 17.52 -18.39
C ARG A 360 -5.67 16.48 -19.37
N PHE A 361 -5.30 15.21 -19.23
CA PHE A 361 -5.55 14.16 -20.21
C PHE A 361 -6.61 13.15 -19.77
N ILE A 362 -6.82 12.97 -18.47
CA ILE A 362 -7.77 12.00 -17.93
C ILE A 362 -8.80 12.66 -17.02
N ASP A 363 -9.99 12.06 -16.98
CA ASP A 363 -11.09 12.41 -16.07
C ASP A 363 -11.69 11.16 -15.42
N ALA A 364 -12.56 11.36 -14.43
CA ALA A 364 -13.31 10.28 -13.81
C ALA A 364 -14.25 9.62 -14.83
N HIS A 365 -14.22 8.30 -14.90
CA HIS A 365 -15.21 7.53 -15.66
C HIS A 365 -16.47 7.32 -14.80
N PRO A 366 -17.68 7.21 -15.38
CA PRO A 366 -18.91 6.94 -14.61
C PRO A 366 -18.87 5.65 -13.78
N THR A 367 -18.09 4.66 -14.21
CA THR A 367 -17.80 3.46 -13.42
C THR A 367 -16.76 3.78 -12.33
N PRO A 368 -17.09 3.62 -11.04
CA PRO A 368 -16.16 3.92 -9.95
C PRO A 368 -14.83 3.17 -10.08
N GLY A 369 -13.72 3.89 -9.89
CA GLY A 369 -12.36 3.33 -9.96
C GLY A 369 -11.76 3.29 -11.36
N TYR A 370 -12.47 3.75 -12.40
CA TYR A 370 -11.95 3.89 -13.75
C TYR A 370 -11.75 5.36 -14.12
N VAL A 371 -10.85 5.59 -15.08
CA VAL A 371 -10.62 6.90 -15.71
C VAL A 371 -10.94 6.81 -17.20
N GLN A 372 -11.27 7.95 -17.79
CA GLN A 372 -11.48 8.10 -19.23
C GLN A 372 -10.60 9.21 -19.78
N LEU A 373 -10.28 9.11 -21.08
CA LEU A 373 -9.53 10.17 -21.76
C LEU A 373 -10.42 11.40 -21.96
N LYS A 374 -9.86 12.57 -21.71
CA LYS A 374 -10.43 13.86 -22.13
C LYS A 374 -10.23 14.03 -23.65
N HIS A 375 -10.95 15.00 -24.22
CA HIS A 375 -10.70 15.39 -25.60
C HIS A 375 -9.50 16.36 -25.66
N PHE A 376 -8.40 15.92 -26.25
CA PHE A 376 -7.18 16.72 -26.44
C PHE A 376 -6.46 16.32 -27.74
N SER A 377 -5.60 17.21 -28.25
CA SER A 377 -4.76 16.91 -29.42
C SER A 377 -3.55 16.09 -29.01
N TRP A 378 -3.16 15.09 -29.80
CA TRP A 378 -1.95 14.29 -29.52
C TRP A 378 -0.68 15.16 -29.38
N ARG A 379 -0.64 16.35 -30.00
CA ARG A 379 0.47 17.30 -29.86
C ARG A 379 0.65 17.78 -28.43
N GLU A 380 -0.39 17.75 -27.60
CA GLU A 380 -0.31 18.13 -26.18
C GLU A 380 0.46 17.09 -25.34
N LEU A 381 0.60 15.85 -25.84
CA LEU A 381 1.42 14.81 -25.22
C LEU A 381 2.93 15.00 -25.50
N MET A 382 3.32 15.95 -26.35
CA MET A 382 4.73 16.18 -26.65
C MET A 382 5.48 16.69 -25.40
N PRO A 383 6.70 16.23 -25.12
CA PRO A 383 7.54 16.72 -24.00
C PRO A 383 7.77 18.24 -23.97
N THR A 384 7.63 18.91 -25.10
CA THR A 384 7.72 20.38 -25.19
C THR A 384 6.49 21.09 -24.61
N ASN A 385 5.35 20.41 -24.56
CA ASN A 385 4.04 20.99 -24.26
C ASN A 385 3.48 20.55 -22.91
N SER A 386 4.10 19.57 -22.23
CA SER A 386 3.70 19.11 -20.91
C SER A 386 4.93 18.73 -20.07
N PRO A 387 5.12 19.34 -18.87
CA PRO A 387 6.18 18.96 -17.95
C PRO A 387 6.09 17.48 -17.53
N THR A 388 4.87 16.98 -17.26
CA THR A 388 4.67 15.55 -16.94
C THR A 388 5.11 14.64 -18.08
N MET A 389 4.75 14.97 -19.32
CA MET A 389 5.13 14.14 -20.47
C MET A 389 6.63 14.18 -20.73
N ARG A 390 7.30 15.29 -20.41
CA ARG A 390 8.76 15.36 -20.40
C ARG A 390 9.36 14.43 -19.36
N VAL A 391 8.92 14.50 -18.11
CA VAL A 391 9.39 13.60 -17.04
C VAL A 391 9.18 12.13 -17.41
N LEU A 392 8.03 11.79 -18.01
CA LEU A 392 7.76 10.44 -18.48
C LEU A 392 8.68 10.05 -19.64
N ALA A 393 8.86 10.91 -20.64
CA ALA A 393 9.72 10.63 -21.78
C ALA A 393 11.18 10.47 -21.36
N ASP A 394 11.73 11.41 -20.60
CA ASP A 394 13.12 11.37 -20.11
C ASP A 394 13.32 10.17 -19.16
N GLY A 395 12.33 9.88 -18.31
CA GLY A 395 12.39 8.76 -17.39
C GLY A 395 12.32 7.40 -18.10
N ILE A 396 11.47 7.27 -19.12
CA ILE A 396 11.34 6.06 -19.94
C ILE A 396 12.56 5.90 -20.85
N VAL A 397 12.93 6.90 -21.63
CA VAL A 397 13.97 6.79 -22.67
C VAL A 397 15.38 6.90 -22.09
N ASP A 398 15.64 7.89 -21.24
CA ASP A 398 16.98 8.23 -20.78
C ASP A 398 17.30 7.70 -19.38
N GLY A 399 16.32 7.12 -18.70
CA GLY A 399 16.49 6.62 -17.33
C GLY A 399 16.56 7.73 -16.28
N ALA A 400 16.04 8.92 -16.58
CA ALA A 400 15.93 10.00 -15.61
C ALA A 400 14.96 9.66 -14.46
N PRO A 401 15.06 10.31 -13.29
CA PRO A 401 14.09 10.14 -12.22
C PRO A 401 12.67 10.55 -12.65
N PHE A 402 11.67 9.75 -12.29
CA PHE A 402 10.24 10.07 -12.47
C PHE A 402 9.74 11.07 -11.41
N LEU A 403 10.34 12.26 -11.39
CA LEU A 403 10.01 13.31 -10.44
C LEU A 403 9.72 14.61 -11.18
N MET A 404 8.60 15.24 -10.82
CA MET A 404 8.33 16.62 -11.21
C MET A 404 9.47 17.53 -10.72
N PRO A 405 9.84 18.56 -11.49
CA PRO A 405 10.75 19.60 -11.01
C PRO A 405 10.12 20.33 -9.82
N ASP A 406 10.95 20.97 -8.99
CA ASP A 406 10.43 21.94 -8.03
C ASP A 406 9.78 23.11 -8.79
N GLU A 407 8.60 23.52 -8.33
CA GLU A 407 7.90 24.73 -8.81
C GLU A 407 8.49 25.99 -8.20
#